data_AF-A0A0Q6EHU6-F1
#
_entry.id   AF-A0A0Q6EHU6-F1
#
_cell.length_a   1.000
_cell.length_b   1.000
_cell.length_c   1.000
_cell.angle_alpha   90.00
_cell.angle_beta   90.00
_cell.angle_gamma   90.00
#
_symmetry.space_group_name_H-M   'P 1'
#
loop_
_entity.id
_entity.type
_entity.pdbx_description
1 polymer ?
#
loop_
_entity_poly.entity_id
_entity_poly.type
_entity_poly.pdbx_seq_one_letter_code
_entity_poly.pdbx_strand_id
1 'polypeptide(L)' 'MRGLNHLSSAAIDEATLWIATRAMGEIPTPIVPALRGRFGLSAAEACTALREAALIQGRAL' A
#
# COMPACT_ATOMS: atom_id res chain seq x y z
N MET A 1 7.44 -24.41 -8.28
CA MET A 1 7.63 -23.36 -7.26
C MET A 1 6.99 -22.05 -7.74
N ARG A 2 5.64 -21.96 -7.74
CA ARG A 2 4.88 -20.77 -8.14
C ARG A 2 3.57 -20.75 -7.37
N GLY A 3 3.56 -20.04 -6.25
CA GLY A 3 2.37 -19.81 -5.42
C GLY A 3 2.47 -18.56 -4.54
N LEU A 4 3.63 -17.88 -4.53
CA LEU A 4 3.89 -16.74 -3.65
C LEU A 4 3.48 -15.39 -4.26
N ASN A 5 3.41 -15.27 -5.59
CA ASN A 5 3.11 -13.99 -6.25
C ASN A 5 1.71 -13.45 -5.93
N HIS A 6 0.72 -14.33 -5.73
CA HIS A 6 -0.66 -13.90 -5.45
C HIS A 6 -0.82 -13.37 -4.02
N LEU A 7 -0.03 -13.89 -3.06
CA LEU A 7 -0.07 -13.47 -1.67
C LEU A 7 0.53 -12.07 -1.50
N SER A 8 1.66 -11.81 -2.17
CA SER A 8 2.27 -10.48 -2.23
C SER A 8 1.34 -9.46 -2.90
N SER A 9 0.70 -9.85 -4.01
CA SER A 9 -0.23 -8.97 -4.73
C SER A 9 -1.41 -8.57 -3.85
N ALA A 10 -2.03 -9.52 -3.14
CA ALA A 10 -3.17 -9.23 -2.27
C ALA A 10 -2.82 -8.26 -1.13
N ALA A 11 -1.65 -8.42 -0.49
CA ALA A 11 -1.22 -7.54 0.59
C ALA A 11 -0.90 -6.11 0.10
N ILE A 12 -0.37 -5.98 -1.12
CA ILE A 12 -0.15 -4.69 -1.79
C ILE A 12 -1.49 -4.04 -2.11
N ASP A 13 -2.43 -4.76 -2.72
CA ASP A 13 -3.75 -4.24 -3.08
C ASP A 13 -4.53 -3.74 -1.84
N GLU A 14 -4.48 -4.50 -0.75
CA GLU A 14 -5.07 -4.10 0.54
C GLU A 14 -4.44 -2.83 1.10
N ALA A 15 -3.10 -2.73 1.08
CA ALA A 15 -2.38 -1.55 1.51
C ALA A 15 -2.70 -0.34 0.61
N THR A 16 -2.73 -0.53 -0.70
CA THR A 16 -3.09 0.47 -1.70
C THR A 16 -4.47 1.05 -1.41
N LEU A 17 -5.49 0.19 -1.25
CA LEU A 17 -6.85 0.64 -0.94
C LEU A 17 -6.93 1.34 0.41
N TRP A 18 -6.21 0.83 1.41
CA TRP A 18 -6.16 1.40 2.76
C TRP A 18 -5.58 2.83 2.79
N ILE A 19 -4.60 3.12 1.92
CA ILE A 19 -4.04 4.47 1.74
C ILE A 19 -5.01 5.31 0.90
N ALA A 20 -5.49 4.79 -0.22
CA ALA A 20 -6.32 5.53 -1.17
C ALA A 20 -7.65 6.02 -0.56
N THR A 21 -8.21 5.27 0.39
CA THR A 21 -9.46 5.59 1.09
C THR A 21 -9.29 6.57 2.26
N ARG A 22 -8.06 6.91 2.67
CA ARG A 22 -7.78 7.84 3.76
C ARG A 22 -7.53 9.26 3.25
N ALA A 23 -7.98 10.24 4.03
CA ALA A 23 -7.59 11.63 3.82
C ALA A 23 -6.09 11.82 4.14
N MET A 24 -5.40 12.73 3.45
CA MET A 24 -3.94 12.93 3.61
C MET A 24 -3.50 13.21 5.06
N GLY A 25 -4.39 13.71 5.93
CA GLY A 25 -4.10 13.96 7.35
C GLY A 25 -4.26 12.75 8.29
N GLU A 26 -4.88 11.66 7.82
CA GLU A 26 -5.08 10.44 8.62
C GLU A 26 -4.01 9.37 8.37
N ILE A 27 -3.11 9.63 7.42
CA ILE A 27 -2.05 8.69 7.06
C ILE A 27 -0.91 8.82 8.08
N PRO A 28 -0.52 7.73 8.75
CA PRO A 28 0.56 7.76 9.73
C PRO A 28 1.89 8.11 9.06
N THR A 29 2.65 9.00 9.72
CA THR A 29 4.02 9.33 9.33
C THR A 29 4.98 8.77 10.38
N PRO A 30 6.01 8.00 9.99
CA PRO A 30 6.38 7.58 8.63
C PRO A 30 5.53 6.40 8.10
N ILE A 31 5.07 6.49 6.85
CA ILE A 31 4.13 5.52 6.26
C ILE A 31 4.74 4.15 5.98
N VAL A 32 5.99 4.10 5.51
CA VAL A 32 6.63 2.82 5.12
C VAL A 32 6.76 1.87 6.32
N PRO A 33 7.29 2.27 7.50
CA PRO A 33 7.28 1.43 8.68
C PRO A 33 5.89 0.99 9.12
N ALA A 34 4.88 1.87 8.99
CA ALA A 34 3.49 1.54 9.32
C ALA A 34 2.92 0.45 8.41
N LEU A 35 3.15 0.53 7.10
CA LEU A 35 2.71 -0.48 6.13
C LEU A 35 3.42 -1.82 6.34
N ARG A 36 4.73 -1.78 6.62
CA ARG A 36 5.51 -2.98 6.94
C ARG A 36 4.99 -3.68 8.20
N GLY A 37 4.71 -2.93 9.26
CA GLY A 37 4.20 -3.49 10.51
C GLY A 37 2.74 -3.97 10.41
N ARG A 38 1.91 -3.30 9.62
CA ARG A 38 0.48 -3.60 9.50
C ARG A 38 0.19 -4.75 8.54
N PHE A 39 0.86 -4.78 7.40
CA PHE A 39 0.56 -5.68 6.28
C PHE A 39 1.69 -6.69 6.02
N GLY A 40 2.78 -6.65 6.78
CA GLY A 40 3.93 -7.56 6.58
C GLY A 40 4.72 -7.30 5.29
N LEU A 41 4.50 -6.14 4.65
CA LEU A 41 5.14 -5.79 3.39
C LEU A 41 6.65 -5.57 3.55
N SER A 42 7.40 -5.78 2.48
CA SER A 42 8.76 -5.25 2.32
C SER A 42 8.73 -3.74 2.05
N ALA A 43 9.89 -3.09 2.16
CA ALA A 43 10.00 -1.66 1.85
C ALA A 43 9.68 -1.37 0.37
N ALA A 44 10.05 -2.27 -0.55
CA ALA A 44 9.75 -2.12 -1.96
C ALA A 44 8.24 -2.21 -2.24
N GLU A 45 7.57 -3.20 -1.64
CA GLU A 45 6.11 -3.38 -1.78
C GLU A 45 5.32 -2.22 -1.16
N ALA A 46 5.77 -1.70 -0.01
CA ALA A 46 5.17 -0.51 0.60
C ALA A 46 5.27 0.73 -0.31
N CYS A 47 6.40 0.92 -1.00
CA CYS A 47 6.55 1.98 -2.00
C CYS A 47 5.63 1.76 -3.22
N THR A 48 5.48 0.52 -3.68
CA THR A 48 4.54 0.16 -4.75
C THR A 48 3.11 0.53 -4.36
N ALA A 49 2.66 0.11 -3.16
CA ALA A 49 1.33 0.42 -2.67
C ALA A 49 1.07 1.93 -2.55
N LEU A 50 2.07 2.69 -2.07
CA LEU A 50 2.00 4.15 -2.01
C LEU A 50 1.85 4.78 -3.40
N ARG A 51 2.63 4.31 -4.37
CA ARG A 51 2.55 4.79 -5.77
C ARG A 51 1.17 4.51 -6.37
N GLU A 52 0.64 3.31 -6.17
CA GLU A 52 -0.68 2.94 -6.70
C GLU A 52 -1.80 3.73 -6.04
N ALA A 53 -1.73 3.95 -4.73
CA ALA A 53 -2.70 4.76 -4.01
C ALA A 53 -2.72 6.21 -4.52
N ALA A 54 -1.54 6.79 -4.77
CA ALA A 54 -1.43 8.12 -5.36
C ALA A 54 -2.05 8.20 -6.76
N LEU A 55 -1.89 7.14 -7.58
CA LEU A 55 -2.55 7.06 -8.89
C LEU A 55 -4.07 6.95 -8.79
N ILE A 56 -4.60 6.22 -7.82
CA ILE A 56 -6.05 6.12 -7.57
C ILE A 56 -6.60 7.49 -7.19
N GLN A 57 -5.96 8.17 -6.24
CA GLN A 57 -6.37 9.51 -5.79
C GLN A 57 -6.27 10.55 -6.91
N GLY A 58 -5.20 10.52 -7.71
CA GLY A 58 -5.02 11.42 -8.84
C GLY A 58 -5.97 11.17 -10.03
N ARG A 59 -6.50 9.95 -10.19
CA ARG A 59 -7.53 9.61 -11.18
C ARG A 59 -8.95 9.93 -10.73
N ALA A 60 -9.15 10.14 -9.44
CA ALA A 60 -10.46 10.48 -8.87
C ALA A 60 -10.79 11.98 -8.93
N LEU A 61 -9.84 12.80 -9.42
CA LEU A 61 -9.98 14.25 -9.71
C LEU A 61 -10.27 14.47 -11.19
#